data_AF-A0AAW2NMF1-F1
#
_entry.id   AF-A0AAW2NMF1-F1
#
_cell.length_a   1.000
_cell.length_b   1.000
_cell.length_c   1.000
_cell.angle_alpha   90.00
_cell.angle_beta   90.00
_cell.angle_gamma   90.00
#
_symmetry.space_group_name_H-M   'P 1'
#
loop_
_entity.id
_entity.type
_entity.pdbx_description
1 polymer ?
#
loop_
_entity_poly.entity_id
_entity_poly.type
_entity_poly.pdbx_seq_one_letter_code
_entity_poly.pdbx_strand_id
1 'polypeptide(L)'
;MASSAKSLIQTLRRYIKKPWEITGPVADPEYRSAVPKATEYRVFCPATVPAKAIVPTSLPETVYDIKYFSRDQRRNRPPIRRTILKKADVEKMMKEKTFDLTDFPRPYLTAKVIEDENAIGGGYQK
;
A
#
# COMPACT_ATOMS: atom_id res chain seq x y z
N MET A 1 -7.45 -20.70 -57.78
CA MET A 1 -7.18 -19.24 -57.77
C MET A 1 -8.01 -18.43 -56.77
N ALA A 2 -9.29 -18.73 -56.53
CA ALA A 2 -10.14 -17.96 -55.59
C ALA A 2 -9.77 -18.06 -54.10
N SER A 3 -9.11 -19.15 -53.66
CA SER A 3 -8.72 -19.35 -52.26
C SER A 3 -7.52 -18.47 -51.85
N SER A 4 -6.56 -18.25 -52.75
CA SER A 4 -5.37 -17.41 -52.50
C SER A 4 -5.71 -15.92 -52.36
N ALA A 5 -6.71 -15.43 -53.11
CA ALA A 5 -7.17 -14.04 -53.04
C ALA A 5 -7.93 -13.74 -51.73
N LYS A 6 -8.70 -14.69 -51.20
CA LYS A 6 -9.36 -14.55 -49.88
C LYS A 6 -8.35 -14.47 -48.74
N SER A 7 -7.27 -15.24 -48.82
CA SER A 7 -6.16 -15.19 -47.86
C SER A 7 -5.47 -13.82 -47.84
N LEU A 8 -5.19 -13.25 -49.02
CA LEU A 8 -4.60 -11.90 -49.17
C LEU A 8 -5.49 -10.79 -48.59
N ILE A 9 -6.80 -10.84 -48.84
CA ILE A 9 -7.76 -9.86 -48.27
C ILE A 9 -7.88 -10.01 -46.75
N GLN A 10 -7.82 -11.24 -46.23
CA GLN A 10 -7.83 -11.49 -44.78
C GLN A 10 -6.55 -10.99 -44.11
N THR A 11 -5.39 -11.05 -44.77
CA THR A 11 -4.15 -10.44 -44.27
C THR A 11 -4.20 -8.90 -44.31
N LEU A 12 -4.79 -8.30 -45.35
CA LEU A 12 -4.95 -6.84 -45.45
C LEU A 12 -5.89 -6.26 -44.38
N ARG A 13 -6.94 -6.99 -43.99
CA ARG A 13 -7.84 -6.61 -42.89
C ARG A 13 -7.14 -6.49 -41.53
N ARG A 14 -5.97 -7.09 -41.34
CA ARG A 14 -5.19 -6.95 -40.09
C ARG A 14 -4.52 -5.58 -39.96
N TYR A 15 -4.37 -4.83 -41.05
CA TYR A 15 -3.77 -3.49 -41.06
C TYR A 15 -4.81 -2.37 -40.86
N ILE A 16 -6.10 -2.70 -40.87
CA ILE A 16 -7.19 -1.76 -40.58
C ILE A 16 -7.55 -1.94 -39.11
N LYS A 17 -7.41 -0.86 -38.31
CA LYS A 17 -7.81 -0.86 -36.89
C LYS A 17 -9.26 -1.30 -36.75
N LYS A 18 -9.58 -2.03 -35.68
CA LYS A 18 -10.97 -2.36 -35.41
C LYS A 18 -11.75 -1.06 -35.12
N PRO A 19 -13.03 -0.96 -35.46
CA PRO A 19 -13.79 0.30 -35.32
C PRO A 19 -13.78 0.89 -33.89
N TRP A 20 -13.67 0.05 -32.86
CA TRP A 20 -13.60 0.44 -31.44
C TRP A 20 -12.18 0.73 -30.92
N GLU A 21 -11.16 0.63 -31.76
CA GLU A 21 -9.75 0.96 -31.44
C GLU A 21 -9.36 2.37 -31.95
N ILE A 22 -10.34 3.18 -32.36
CA ILE A 22 -10.13 4.52 -32.91
C ILE A 22 -10.10 5.58 -31.80
N THR A 23 -10.99 5.49 -30.82
CA THR A 23 -11.07 6.41 -29.67
C THR A 23 -11.44 5.67 -28.38
N GLY A 24 -11.18 6.30 -27.24
CA GLY A 24 -11.45 5.73 -25.92
C GLY A 24 -10.32 4.82 -25.40
N PRO A 25 -10.53 4.12 -24.28
CA PRO A 25 -9.46 3.41 -23.58
C PRO A 25 -8.76 2.35 -24.44
N VAL A 26 -9.48 1.67 -25.34
CA VAL A 26 -8.94 0.59 -26.18
C VAL A 26 -8.01 1.12 -27.29
N ALA A 27 -8.01 2.43 -27.53
CA ALA A 27 -7.10 3.10 -28.47
C ALA A 27 -5.80 3.59 -27.79
N ASP A 28 -5.74 3.57 -26.46
CA ASP A 28 -4.60 4.06 -25.68
C ASP A 28 -3.43 3.04 -25.68
N PRO A 29 -2.17 3.45 -25.90
CA PRO A 29 -1.02 2.56 -25.84
C PRO A 29 -0.82 1.86 -24.47
N GLU A 30 -1.35 2.43 -23.38
CA GLU A 30 -1.20 1.88 -22.02
C GLU A 30 -2.29 0.84 -21.69
N TYR A 31 -3.31 0.72 -22.54
CA TYR A 31 -4.40 -0.24 -22.36
C TYR A 31 -3.93 -1.68 -22.48
N ARG A 32 -4.31 -2.50 -21.48
CA ARG A 32 -4.07 -3.95 -21.47
C ARG A 32 -5.38 -4.71 -21.37
N SER A 33 -5.48 -5.83 -22.10
CA SER A 33 -6.64 -6.71 -22.00
C SER A 33 -6.64 -7.46 -20.66
N ALA A 34 -7.84 -7.73 -20.14
CA ALA A 34 -8.03 -8.40 -18.85
C ALA A 34 -7.77 -9.92 -18.88
N VAL A 35 -7.56 -10.51 -20.07
CA VAL A 35 -7.46 -11.97 -20.24
C VAL A 35 -5.98 -12.34 -20.37
N PRO A 36 -5.29 -12.71 -19.28
CA PRO A 36 -3.92 -13.18 -19.35
C PRO A 36 -3.86 -14.53 -20.08
N LYS A 37 -2.72 -14.81 -20.72
CA LYS A 37 -2.51 -16.16 -21.29
C LYS A 37 -2.30 -17.16 -20.15
N ALA A 38 -2.76 -18.39 -20.35
CA ALA A 38 -2.53 -19.48 -19.39
C ALA A 38 -1.03 -19.78 -19.16
N THR A 39 -0.17 -19.45 -20.13
CA THR A 39 1.29 -19.57 -20.01
C THR A 39 1.95 -18.44 -19.22
N GLU A 40 1.23 -17.34 -18.95
CA GLU A 40 1.78 -16.13 -18.33
C GLU A 40 1.32 -16.01 -16.86
N TYR A 41 0.07 -16.40 -16.56
CA TYR A 41 -0.48 -16.32 -15.21
C TYR A 41 -0.58 -17.71 -14.57
N ARG A 42 -0.03 -17.85 -13.36
CA ARG A 42 -0.09 -19.09 -12.56
C ARG A 42 0.44 -20.32 -13.31
N VAL A 43 1.63 -20.18 -13.90
CA VAL A 43 2.36 -21.24 -14.61
C VAL A 43 2.51 -22.50 -13.75
N PHE A 44 2.68 -22.33 -12.44
CA PHE A 44 2.69 -23.41 -11.47
C PHE A 44 1.43 -23.36 -10.60
N CYS A 45 0.86 -24.52 -10.28
CA CYS A 45 -0.20 -24.61 -9.29
C CYS A 45 0.34 -24.17 -7.91
N PRO A 46 -0.44 -23.50 -7.05
CA PRO A 46 0.01 -23.06 -5.73
C PRO A 46 0.46 -24.17 -4.79
N ALA A 47 -0.01 -25.40 -5.02
CA ALA A 47 0.41 -26.57 -4.26
C ALA A 47 1.71 -27.21 -4.80
N THR A 48 2.16 -26.84 -5.99
CA THR A 48 3.34 -27.39 -6.69
C THR A 48 4.30 -26.28 -7.07
N VAL A 49 4.75 -25.51 -6.07
CA VAL A 49 5.72 -24.43 -6.27
C VAL A 49 7.12 -25.03 -6.51
N PRO A 50 7.92 -24.52 -7.46
CA PRO A 50 9.23 -25.09 -7.77
C PRO A 50 10.26 -24.91 -6.64
N ALA A 51 10.01 -23.99 -5.71
CA ALA A 51 10.91 -23.67 -4.61
C ALA A 51 10.29 -24.06 -3.26
N LYS A 52 11.14 -24.56 -2.35
CA LYS A 52 10.77 -24.77 -0.95
C LYS A 52 10.87 -23.44 -0.20
N ALA A 53 9.73 -22.89 0.20
CA ALA A 53 9.70 -21.69 1.02
C ALA A 53 10.21 -21.99 2.44
N ILE A 54 11.11 -21.14 2.95
CA ILE A 54 11.55 -21.14 4.35
C ILE A 54 11.08 -19.81 4.95
N VAL A 55 10.02 -19.85 5.76
CA VAL A 55 9.47 -18.65 6.39
C VAL A 55 10.17 -18.44 7.74
N PRO A 56 10.95 -17.36 7.92
CA PRO A 56 11.64 -17.10 9.18
C PRO A 56 10.64 -16.76 10.28
N THR A 57 10.81 -17.35 11.46
CA THR A 57 9.91 -17.18 12.61
C THR A 57 10.50 -16.31 13.72
N SER A 58 11.82 -16.21 13.79
CA SER A 58 12.55 -15.52 14.85
C SER A 58 13.82 -14.86 14.30
N LEU A 59 14.29 -13.82 14.99
CA LEU A 59 15.55 -13.16 14.66
C LEU A 59 16.72 -14.04 15.12
N PRO A 60 17.83 -14.14 14.35
CA PRO A 60 18.99 -14.96 14.70
C PRO A 60 19.53 -14.71 16.12
N GLU A 61 19.51 -13.45 16.58
CA GLU A 61 19.94 -13.04 17.91
C GLU A 61 19.12 -13.70 19.04
N THR A 62 17.84 -13.94 18.78
CA THR A 62 16.88 -14.48 19.76
C THR A 62 16.67 -15.99 19.68
N VAL A 63 17.33 -16.65 18.72
CA VAL A 63 17.30 -18.12 18.58
C VAL A 63 18.14 -18.76 19.67
N TYR A 64 19.34 -18.21 19.93
CA TYR A 64 20.26 -18.75 20.94
C TYR A 64 20.21 -18.00 22.27
N ASP A 65 20.06 -16.66 22.28
CA ASP A 65 19.78 -15.92 23.51
C ASP A 65 18.26 -15.80 23.73
N ILE A 66 17.71 -16.79 24.42
CA ILE A 66 16.26 -16.95 24.62
C ILE A 66 15.72 -16.23 25.87
N LYS A 67 16.48 -15.30 26.46
CA LYS A 67 16.04 -14.55 27.65
C LYS A 67 14.71 -13.84 27.38
N TYR A 68 13.65 -14.33 28.02
CA TYR A 68 12.30 -13.84 27.76
C TYR A 68 11.99 -12.53 28.50
N PHE A 69 12.48 -12.35 29.73
CA PHE A 69 12.12 -11.19 30.57
C PHE A 69 12.58 -9.84 29.98
N SER A 70 13.71 -9.81 29.26
CA SER A 70 14.18 -8.62 28.53
C SER A 70 13.33 -8.32 27.30
N ARG A 71 12.75 -9.35 26.68
CA ARG A 71 11.91 -9.24 25.47
C ARG A 71 10.42 -9.03 25.79
N ASP A 72 9.96 -9.35 26.99
CA ASP A 72 8.55 -9.31 27.37
C ASP A 72 7.99 -7.89 27.46
N GLN A 73 7.53 -7.35 26.33
CA GLN A 73 6.88 -6.04 26.25
C GLN A 73 5.49 -6.02 26.92
N ARG A 74 4.87 -7.17 27.16
CA ARG A 74 3.51 -7.23 27.72
C ARG A 74 3.53 -6.91 29.20
N ARG A 75 4.50 -7.46 29.94
CA ARG A 75 4.61 -7.29 31.40
C ARG A 75 5.60 -6.19 31.78
N ASN A 76 6.57 -5.88 30.94
CA ASN A 76 7.54 -4.81 31.16
C ASN A 76 6.92 -3.42 30.88
N ARG A 77 5.83 -3.11 31.58
CA ARG A 77 5.15 -1.82 31.53
C ARG A 77 5.27 -1.13 32.89
N PRO A 78 5.39 0.21 32.92
CA PRO A 78 5.38 0.92 34.19
C PRO A 78 4.09 0.60 34.96
N PRO A 79 4.17 0.45 36.30
CA PRO A 79 2.99 0.22 37.12
C PRO A 79 2.06 1.43 37.09
N ILE A 80 0.76 1.17 37.27
CA ILE A 80 -0.25 2.23 37.32
C ILE A 80 -0.02 3.07 38.57
N ARG A 81 0.23 4.38 38.39
CA ARG A 81 0.31 5.35 39.48
C ARG A 81 -1.03 6.04 39.65
N ARG A 82 -1.61 5.98 40.85
CA ARG A 82 -2.88 6.64 41.20
C ARG A 82 -2.61 7.69 42.27
N THR A 83 -2.97 8.93 41.98
CA THR A 83 -2.86 10.08 42.90
C THR A 83 -4.24 10.70 43.07
N ILE A 84 -4.64 10.97 44.32
CA ILE A 84 -5.92 11.60 44.63
C ILE A 84 -5.68 13.11 44.71
N LEU A 85 -6.40 13.89 43.90
CA LEU A 85 -6.38 15.35 43.97
C LEU A 85 -7.53 15.84 44.85
N LYS A 86 -7.22 16.64 45.86
CA LYS A 86 -8.22 17.33 46.69
C LYS A 86 -8.44 18.74 46.15
N LYS A 87 -9.50 19.40 46.65
CA LYS A 87 -9.84 20.78 46.28
C LYS A 87 -8.65 21.74 46.40
N ALA A 88 -7.90 21.67 47.49
CA ALA A 88 -6.74 22.52 47.73
C ALA A 88 -5.62 22.33 46.67
N ASP A 89 -5.42 21.10 46.19
CA ASP A 89 -4.41 20.81 45.17
C ASP A 89 -4.81 21.43 43.82
N VAL A 90 -6.10 21.36 43.47
CA VAL A 90 -6.65 21.92 42.24
C VAL A 90 -6.62 23.45 42.26
N GLU A 91 -7.02 24.08 43.37
CA GLU A 91 -6.97 25.54 43.54
C GLU A 91 -5.53 26.07 43.41
N LYS A 92 -4.57 25.34 43.96
CA LYS A 92 -3.14 25.64 43.80
C LYS A 92 -2.71 25.54 42.33
N MET A 93 -3.04 24.44 41.63
CA MET A 93 -2.72 24.26 40.21
C MET A 93 -3.33 25.35 39.33
N MET A 94 -4.57 25.77 39.60
CA MET A 94 -5.22 26.86 38.88
C MET A 94 -4.53 28.20 39.10
N LYS A 95 -4.07 28.46 40.33
CA LYS A 95 -3.34 29.69 40.66
C LYS A 95 -1.94 29.73 40.03
N GLU A 96 -1.30 28.57 39.90
CA GLU A 96 0.05 28.43 39.33
C GLU A 96 0.06 28.41 37.79
N LYS A 97 -1.02 27.93 37.15
CA LYS A 97 -1.06 27.77 35.69
C LYS A 97 -1.41 29.08 34.99
N THR A 98 -0.47 29.57 34.18
CA THR A 98 -0.69 30.58 33.14
C THR A 98 -0.60 29.93 31.76
N PHE A 99 -1.29 30.50 30.77
CA PHE A 99 -1.28 29.98 29.39
C PHE A 99 -0.44 30.87 28.49
N ASP A 100 0.51 30.26 27.79
CA ASP A 100 1.20 30.83 26.62
C ASP A 100 0.67 30.19 25.33
N LEU A 101 0.99 30.76 24.17
CA LEU A 101 0.58 30.26 22.85
C LEU A 101 0.98 28.79 22.62
N THR A 102 2.06 28.30 23.25
CA THR A 102 2.52 26.91 23.13
C THR A 102 1.77 25.92 24.00
N ASP A 103 0.98 26.38 24.99
CA ASP A 103 0.20 25.51 25.87
C ASP A 103 -1.06 24.95 25.18
N PHE A 104 -1.47 25.54 24.06
CA PHE A 104 -2.64 25.10 23.32
C PHE A 104 -2.31 23.88 22.44
N PRO A 105 -3.21 22.88 22.37
CA PRO A 105 -3.03 21.75 21.48
C PRO A 105 -2.93 22.24 20.03
N ARG A 106 -1.91 21.76 19.32
CA ARG A 106 -1.70 22.16 17.93
C ARG A 106 -2.83 21.61 17.06
N PRO A 107 -3.47 22.43 16.23
CA PRO A 107 -4.46 21.92 15.28
C PRO A 107 -3.78 21.02 14.25
N TYR A 108 -4.43 19.90 13.91
CA TYR A 108 -4.04 19.09 12.76
C TYR A 108 -4.57 19.75 11.49
N LEU A 109 -3.80 20.68 10.93
CA LEU A 109 -4.17 21.41 9.72
C LEU A 109 -3.81 20.58 8.48
N THR A 110 -4.79 20.29 7.64
CA THR A 110 -4.55 19.71 6.32
C THR A 110 -4.41 20.83 5.28
N ALA A 111 -3.48 20.67 4.35
CA ALA A 111 -3.31 21.61 3.25
C ALA A 111 -4.49 21.48 2.27
N LYS A 112 -4.95 22.61 1.72
CA LYS A 112 -5.81 22.59 0.54
C LYS A 112 -4.93 22.29 -0.67
N VAL A 113 -4.97 21.06 -1.15
CA VAL A 113 -4.22 20.60 -2.33
C VAL A 113 -5.17 20.56 -3.53
N ILE A 114 -4.69 21.00 -4.69
CA ILE A 114 -5.33 20.72 -5.97
C ILE A 114 -4.61 19.50 -6.53
N GLU A 115 -5.32 18.38 -6.61
CA GLU A 115 -4.78 17.14 -7.16
C GLU A 115 -4.87 17.19 -8.68
N ASP A 116 -3.87 16.61 -9.33
CA ASP A 116 -3.80 16.44 -10.78
C ASP A 116 -3.46 14.97 -11.07
N GLU A 117 -4.10 14.42 -12.09
CA GLU A 117 -4.21 12.97 -12.35
C GLU A 117 -2.84 12.31 -12.52
N ASN A 118 -1.91 12.99 -13.22
CA ASN A 118 -0.60 12.47 -13.55
C ASN A 118 0.55 13.17 -12.82
N ALA A 119 0.26 13.92 -11.74
CA ALA A 119 1.27 14.74 -11.06
C ALA A 119 2.33 13.92 -10.29
N ILE A 120 1.98 12.73 -9.80
CA ILE A 120 2.90 11.87 -9.04
C ILE A 120 3.54 10.87 -10.00
N GLY A 121 4.85 11.00 -10.24
CA GLY A 121 5.60 10.05 -11.08
C GLY A 121 5.13 9.99 -12.54
N GLY A 122 4.39 11.01 -13.02
CA GLY A 122 3.76 10.98 -14.34
C GLY A 122 2.54 10.06 -14.43
N GLY A 123 1.87 9.77 -13.31
CA GLY A 123 0.76 8.81 -13.22
C GLY A 123 1.20 7.37 -12.90
N TYR A 124 2.52 7.12 -12.83
CA TYR A 124 3.09 5.78 -12.61
C TYR A 124 4.05 5.75 -11.42
N GLN A 125 3.79 4.83 -10.49
CA GLN A 125 4.67 4.56 -9.36
C GLN A 125 5.32 3.17 -9.52
N LYS A 126 6.65 3.12 -9.33
CA LYS A 126 7.44 1.89 -9.34
C LYS A 126 7.26 1.08 -8.06
#